data_AF-A0A7C5JGQ3-F1
#
_entry.id   AF-A0A7C5JGQ3-F1
#
_cell.length_a   1.000
_cell.length_b   1.000
_cell.length_c   1.000
_cell.angle_alpha   90.00
_cell.angle_beta   90.00
_cell.angle_gamma   90.00
#
_symmetry.space_group_name_H-M   'P 1'
#
loop_
_entity.id
_entity.type
_entity.pdbx_description
1 polymer ?
#
loop_
_entity_poly.entity_id
_entity_poly.type
_entity_poly.pdbx_seq_one_letter_code
_entity_poly.pdbx_strand_id
1 'polypeptide(L)'
;MKRLTLLLAFLLLFSNFLFALSDKELATSINLAGKQRMLVQKITKEALLIHANLDKKDNLNNLKQSSQLFDQTLKGLINGDKSLNLVPLNEKAIQKQLKIVDGLWQPFYKEIKSILSGKAKESSYEFLEKNNMNL
;
A
#
# COMPACT_ATOMS: atom_id res chain seq x y z
N MET A 1 23.18 -11.09 44.86
CA MET A 1 22.54 -9.76 44.65
C MET A 1 23.01 -9.05 43.36
N LYS A 2 24.32 -8.91 43.08
CA LYS A 2 24.83 -8.24 41.85
C LYS A 2 24.44 -8.91 40.52
N ARG A 3 24.35 -10.25 40.47
CA ARG A 3 23.92 -10.99 39.27
C ARG A 3 22.41 -10.85 38.96
N LEU A 4 21.59 -10.69 40.01
CA LEU A 4 20.13 -10.54 39.88
C LEU A 4 19.76 -9.13 39.39
N THR A 5 20.48 -8.11 39.86
CA THR A 5 20.32 -6.71 39.40
C THR A 5 20.76 -6.53 37.95
N LEU A 6 21.82 -7.21 37.49
CA LEU A 6 22.23 -7.23 36.08
C LEU A 6 21.20 -7.89 35.16
N LEU A 7 20.58 -9.00 35.58
CA LEU A 7 19.50 -9.65 34.83
C LEU A 7 18.25 -8.77 34.73
N LEU A 8 17.88 -8.09 35.82
CA LEU A 8 16.74 -7.17 35.84
C LEU A 8 16.99 -5.94 34.94
N ALA A 9 18.21 -5.39 34.97
CA ALA A 9 18.62 -4.31 34.07
C ALA A 9 18.62 -4.76 32.60
N PHE A 10 19.06 -5.98 32.31
CA PHE A 10 19.02 -6.54 30.95
C PHE A 10 17.58 -6.74 30.46
N LEU A 11 16.67 -7.25 31.29
CA LEU A 11 15.24 -7.38 30.97
C LEU A 11 14.58 -6.04 30.67
N LEU A 12 14.88 -4.99 31.47
CA LEU A 12 14.35 -3.65 31.28
C LEU A 12 14.94 -2.95 30.03
N LEU A 13 16.21 -3.17 29.72
CA LEU A 13 16.82 -2.63 28.50
C LEU A 13 16.33 -3.39 27.25
N PHE A 14 16.12 -4.70 27.36
CA PHE A 14 15.58 -5.54 26.29
C PHE A 14 14.13 -5.20 25.96
N SER A 15 13.29 -4.90 26.95
CA SER A 15 11.93 -4.44 26.71
C SER A 15 11.89 -3.11 25.97
N ASN A 16 12.73 -2.14 26.35
CA ASN A 16 12.81 -0.85 25.63
C ASN A 16 13.28 -1.03 24.17
N PHE A 17 14.20 -1.96 23.92
CA PHE A 17 14.65 -2.30 22.57
C PHE A 17 13.55 -2.95 21.72
N LEU A 18 12.73 -3.83 22.31
CA LEU A 18 11.56 -4.44 21.66
C LEU A 18 10.50 -3.40 21.28
N PHE A 19 10.19 -2.46 22.17
CA PHE A 19 9.25 -1.37 21.87
C PHE A 19 9.77 -0.44 20.77
N ALA A 20 11.05 -0.06 20.79
CA ALA A 20 11.65 0.79 19.76
C ALA A 20 11.66 0.13 18.36
N LEU A 21 11.81 -1.20 18.29
CA LEU A 21 11.66 -1.94 17.03
C LEU A 21 10.21 -1.88 16.51
N SER A 22 9.22 -2.02 17.40
CA SER A 22 7.81 -1.91 17.02
C SER A 22 7.42 -0.49 16.53
N ASP A 23 8.03 0.56 17.09
CA ASP A 23 7.80 1.95 16.65
C ASP A 23 8.26 2.17 15.21
N LYS A 24 9.37 1.53 14.80
CA LYS A 24 9.90 1.64 13.43
C LYS A 24 9.00 0.94 12.42
N GLU A 25 8.49 -0.25 12.74
CA GLU A 25 7.57 -1.00 11.89
C GLU A 25 6.23 -0.27 11.75
N LEU A 26 5.73 0.32 12.83
CA LEU A 26 4.53 1.14 12.82
C LEU A 26 4.72 2.42 11.99
N ALA A 27 5.84 3.12 12.17
CA ALA A 27 6.18 4.31 11.37
C ALA A 27 6.26 3.97 9.87
N THR A 28 6.85 2.82 9.53
CA THR A 28 6.90 2.30 8.16
C THR A 28 5.50 2.06 7.61
N SER A 29 4.63 1.42 8.39
CA SER A 29 3.23 1.15 8.02
C SER A 29 2.44 2.43 7.79
N ILE A 30 2.59 3.43 8.66
CA ILE A 30 1.95 4.75 8.52
C ILE A 30 2.40 5.46 7.24
N ASN A 31 3.70 5.49 6.97
CA ASN A 31 4.25 6.11 5.76
C ASN A 31 3.73 5.43 4.48
N LEU A 32 3.75 4.10 4.46
CA LEU A 32 3.30 3.31 3.32
C LEU A 32 1.78 3.41 3.09
N ALA A 33 0.99 3.43 4.17
CA ALA A 33 -0.45 3.72 4.11
C ALA A 33 -0.71 5.14 3.58
N GLY A 34 0.06 6.14 4.03
CA GLY A 34 -0.03 7.51 3.54
C GLY A 34 0.26 7.64 2.05
N LYS A 35 1.25 6.89 1.54
CA LYS A 35 1.60 6.85 0.10
C LYS A 35 0.50 6.27 -0.78
N GLN A 36 -0.41 5.46 -0.26
CA GLN A 36 -1.51 4.88 -1.06
C GLN A 36 -2.36 5.97 -1.72
N ARG A 37 -2.67 7.05 -0.99
CA ARG A 37 -3.43 8.19 -1.53
C ARG A 37 -2.76 8.82 -2.75
N MET A 38 -1.45 9.04 -2.67
CA MET A 38 -0.68 9.56 -3.79
C MET A 38 -0.66 8.58 -4.97
N LEU A 39 -0.52 7.28 -4.69
CA LEU A 39 -0.48 6.25 -5.73
C LEU A 39 -1.79 6.18 -6.51
N VAL A 40 -2.96 6.28 -5.88
CA VAL A 40 -4.25 6.29 -6.61
C VAL A 40 -4.30 7.45 -7.60
N GLN A 41 -3.95 8.67 -7.16
CA GLN A 41 -3.89 9.85 -8.03
C GLN A 41 -2.90 9.66 -9.17
N LYS A 42 -1.72 9.11 -8.88
CA LYS A 42 -0.66 8.85 -9.87
C LYS A 42 -1.11 7.82 -10.91
N ILE A 43 -1.75 6.74 -10.48
CA ILE A 43 -2.30 5.67 -11.33
C ILE A 43 -3.37 6.23 -12.25
N THR A 44 -4.31 7.01 -11.73
CA THR A 44 -5.37 7.64 -12.54
C THR A 44 -4.77 8.56 -13.59
N LYS A 45 -3.81 9.41 -13.20
CA LYS A 45 -3.09 10.29 -14.14
C LYS A 45 -2.39 9.48 -15.24
N GLU A 46 -1.68 8.42 -14.89
CA GLU A 46 -0.98 7.55 -15.86
C GLU A 46 -1.97 6.91 -16.84
N ALA A 47 -3.12 6.44 -16.35
CA ALA A 47 -4.19 5.91 -17.19
C ALA A 47 -4.77 6.95 -18.17
N LEU A 48 -5.03 8.18 -17.71
CA LEU A 48 -5.56 9.25 -18.55
C LEU A 48 -4.53 9.73 -19.59
N LEU A 49 -3.24 9.73 -19.26
CA LEU A 49 -2.19 10.03 -20.24
C LEU A 49 -2.09 8.94 -21.33
N ILE A 50 -2.24 7.66 -20.96
CA ILE A 50 -2.35 6.55 -21.93
C ILE A 50 -3.55 6.76 -22.85
N HIS A 51 -4.69 7.15 -22.28
CA HIS A 51 -5.92 7.42 -23.03
C HIS A 51 -5.72 8.55 -24.06
N ALA A 52 -5.08 9.65 -23.65
CA ALA A 52 -4.71 10.77 -24.51
C ALA A 52 -3.56 10.46 -25.50
N ASN A 53 -3.04 9.23 -25.51
CA ASN A 53 -1.90 8.79 -26.32
C ASN A 53 -0.60 9.61 -26.10
N LEU A 54 -0.43 10.17 -24.89
CA LEU A 54 0.76 10.94 -24.48
C LEU A 54 1.75 10.02 -23.76
N ASP A 55 2.99 9.98 -24.25
CA ASP A 55 4.08 9.14 -23.72
C ASP A 55 3.62 7.71 -23.39
N LYS A 56 2.75 7.15 -24.24
CA LYS A 56 1.93 5.98 -23.94
C LYS A 56 2.74 4.78 -23.45
N LYS A 57 3.90 4.53 -24.06
CA LYS A 57 4.78 3.42 -23.69
C LYS A 57 5.31 3.58 -22.26
N ASP A 58 5.72 4.79 -21.90
CA ASP A 58 6.27 5.08 -20.57
C ASP A 58 5.17 5.09 -19.52
N ASN A 59 4.00 5.66 -19.85
CA ASN A 59 2.86 5.63 -18.95
C ASN A 59 2.29 4.22 -18.74
N LEU A 60 2.36 3.30 -19.72
CA LEU A 60 2.02 1.89 -19.51
C LEU A 60 2.97 1.21 -18.51
N ASN A 61 4.29 1.47 -18.62
CA ASN A 61 5.27 0.96 -17.67
C ASN A 61 5.05 1.53 -16.27
N ASN A 62 4.82 2.84 -16.18
CA ASN A 62 4.56 3.54 -14.93
C ASN A 62 3.27 3.03 -14.26
N LEU A 63 2.17 2.91 -15.02
CA LEU A 63 0.88 2.39 -14.55
C LEU A 63 1.05 0.99 -13.95
N LYS A 64 1.80 0.12 -14.63
CA LYS A 64 2.10 -1.23 -14.13
C LYS A 64 2.85 -1.17 -12.79
N GLN A 65 3.92 -0.38 -12.71
CA GLN A 65 4.72 -0.29 -11.48
C GLN A 65 3.93 0.33 -10.32
N SER A 66 3.24 1.46 -10.56
CA SER A 66 2.46 2.16 -9.54
C SER A 66 1.33 1.27 -9.00
N SER A 67 0.60 0.58 -9.88
CA SER A 67 -0.50 -0.31 -9.47
C SER A 67 -0.03 -1.57 -8.75
N GLN A 68 1.11 -2.15 -9.16
CA GLN A 68 1.73 -3.25 -8.43
C GLN A 68 2.19 -2.82 -7.04
N LEU A 69 2.79 -1.64 -6.91
CA LEU A 69 3.24 -1.12 -5.62
C LEU A 69 2.05 -0.83 -4.68
N PHE A 70 0.96 -0.26 -5.18
CA PHE A 70 -0.27 -0.09 -4.41
C PHE A 70 -0.78 -1.44 -3.90
N ASP A 71 -0.99 -2.40 -4.81
CA ASP A 71 -1.53 -3.73 -4.51
C ASP A 71 -0.66 -4.50 -3.49
N GLN A 72 0.67 -4.48 -3.68
CA GLN A 72 1.61 -5.11 -2.76
C GLN A 72 1.56 -4.44 -1.38
N THR A 73 1.57 -3.11 -1.32
CA THR A 73 1.54 -2.39 -0.05
C THR A 73 0.24 -2.65 0.71
N LEU A 74 -0.92 -2.61 0.03
CA LEU A 74 -2.21 -2.90 0.67
C LEU A 74 -2.25 -4.33 1.24
N LYS A 75 -1.79 -5.32 0.47
CA LYS A 75 -1.67 -6.71 0.95
C LYS A 75 -0.69 -6.86 2.10
N GLY A 76 0.41 -6.12 2.07
CA GLY A 76 1.41 -6.08 3.13
C GLY A 76 0.89 -5.43 4.41
N LEU A 77 0.05 -4.39 4.33
CA LEU A 77 -0.60 -3.79 5.50
C LEU A 77 -1.58 -4.78 6.16
N ILE A 78 -2.25 -5.62 5.35
CA ILE A 78 -3.21 -6.63 5.84
C ILE A 78 -2.47 -7.84 6.46
N ASN A 79 -1.48 -8.40 5.76
CA ASN A 79 -0.91 -9.72 6.08
C ASN A 79 0.57 -9.68 6.50
N GLY A 80 1.21 -8.51 6.48
CA GLY A 80 2.66 -8.35 6.55
C GLY A 80 3.33 -8.55 5.19
N ASP A 81 4.49 -7.91 5.01
CA ASP A 81 5.38 -8.09 3.87
C ASP A 81 6.81 -7.74 4.30
N LYS A 82 7.66 -8.76 4.41
CA LYS A 82 9.06 -8.60 4.83
C LYS A 82 9.88 -7.74 3.87
N SER A 83 9.57 -7.78 2.57
CA SER A 83 10.29 -6.97 1.57
C SER A 83 10.01 -5.47 1.71
N LEU A 84 8.86 -5.12 2.28
CA LEU A 84 8.45 -3.76 2.58
C LEU A 84 8.66 -3.36 4.05
N ASN A 85 9.23 -4.26 4.87
CA ASN A 85 9.31 -4.11 6.33
C ASN A 85 7.94 -3.83 6.97
N LEU A 86 6.90 -4.52 6.48
CA LEU A 86 5.55 -4.45 7.00
C LEU A 86 5.27 -5.67 7.89
N VAL A 87 4.74 -5.39 9.08
CA VAL A 87 4.13 -6.38 9.97
C VAL A 87 2.61 -6.32 9.82
N PRO A 88 1.89 -7.44 9.99
CA PRO A 88 0.43 -7.44 9.90
C PRO A 88 -0.17 -6.54 10.99
N LEU A 89 -1.06 -5.63 10.59
CA LEU A 89 -1.76 -4.75 11.53
C LEU A 89 -2.96 -5.48 12.15
N ASN A 90 -2.77 -6.17 13.27
CA ASN A 90 -3.79 -7.08 13.84
C ASN A 90 -4.96 -6.40 14.59
N GLU A 91 -4.95 -5.08 14.72
CA GLU A 91 -6.04 -4.34 15.35
C GLU A 91 -7.33 -4.45 14.49
N LYS A 92 -8.45 -4.80 15.12
CA LYS A 92 -9.68 -5.21 14.42
C LYS A 92 -10.28 -4.07 13.59
N ALA A 93 -10.26 -2.83 14.07
CA ALA A 93 -10.80 -1.69 13.35
C ALA A 93 -9.95 -1.36 12.11
N ILE A 94 -8.62 -1.42 12.21
CA ILE A 94 -7.68 -1.25 11.11
C ILE A 94 -7.88 -2.36 10.06
N GLN A 95 -7.97 -3.63 10.46
CA GLN A 95 -8.24 -4.73 9.53
C GLN A 95 -9.57 -4.54 8.79
N LYS A 96 -10.62 -4.12 9.50
CA LYS A 96 -11.91 -3.82 8.89
C LYS A 96 -11.78 -2.70 7.86
N GLN A 97 -11.06 -1.63 8.17
CA GLN A 97 -10.87 -0.52 7.23
C GLN A 97 -10.02 -0.93 6.02
N LEU A 98 -8.96 -1.70 6.21
CA LEU A 98 -8.14 -2.21 5.10
C LEU A 98 -8.94 -3.13 4.18
N LYS A 99 -9.89 -3.91 4.71
CA LYS A 99 -10.81 -4.72 3.90
C LYS A 99 -11.80 -3.89 3.08
N ILE A 100 -12.25 -2.74 3.60
CA ILE A 100 -13.04 -1.79 2.82
C ILE A 100 -12.21 -1.25 1.65
N VAL A 101 -10.96 -0.82 1.91
CA VAL A 101 -10.05 -0.34 0.87
C VAL A 101 -9.75 -1.42 -0.17
N ASP A 102 -9.52 -2.67 0.24
CA ASP A 102 -9.34 -3.81 -0.67
C ASP A 102 -10.57 -4.03 -1.54
N GLY A 103 -11.77 -3.96 -0.97
CA GLY A 103 -13.03 -4.05 -1.72
C GLY A 103 -13.21 -2.96 -2.78
N LEU A 104 -12.73 -1.75 -2.52
CA LEU A 104 -12.71 -0.63 -3.48
C LEU A 104 -11.58 -0.78 -4.51
N TRP A 105 -10.43 -1.30 -4.08
CA TRP A 105 -9.25 -1.50 -4.91
C TRP A 105 -9.44 -2.58 -5.98
N GLN A 106 -10.03 -3.73 -5.65
CA GLN A 106 -10.16 -4.82 -6.63
C GLN A 106 -10.85 -4.45 -7.95
N PRO A 107 -12.03 -3.76 -7.96
CA PRO A 107 -12.64 -3.32 -9.22
C PRO A 107 -11.79 -2.25 -9.92
N PHE A 108 -11.16 -1.33 -9.18
CA PHE A 108 -10.23 -0.35 -9.74
C PHE A 108 -9.04 -1.02 -10.43
N TYR A 109 -8.45 -2.03 -9.79
CA TYR A 109 -7.31 -2.77 -10.33
C TYR A 109 -7.67 -3.64 -11.53
N LYS A 110 -8.92 -4.12 -11.60
CA LYS A 110 -9.44 -4.81 -12.79
C LYS A 110 -9.41 -3.90 -14.02
N GLU A 111 -9.84 -2.65 -13.89
CA GLU A 111 -9.80 -1.69 -15.01
C GLU A 111 -8.35 -1.31 -15.38
N ILE A 112 -7.45 -1.18 -14.41
CA ILE A 112 -6.02 -1.00 -14.71
C ILE A 112 -5.47 -2.17 -15.55
N LYS A 113 -5.81 -3.41 -15.21
CA LYS A 113 -5.38 -4.60 -15.98
C LYS A 113 -5.98 -4.62 -17.39
N SER A 114 -7.19 -4.11 -17.59
CA SER A 114 -7.77 -3.99 -18.93
C SER A 114 -6.97 -3.00 -19.79
N ILE A 115 -6.54 -1.87 -19.21
CA ILE A 115 -5.65 -0.88 -19.87
C ILE A 115 -4.31 -1.51 -20.22
N LEU A 116 -3.65 -2.14 -19.25
CA LEU A 116 -2.34 -2.77 -19.44
C LEU A 116 -2.34 -3.91 -20.49
N SER A 117 -3.48 -4.57 -20.68
CA SER A 117 -3.64 -5.64 -21.69
C SER A 117 -4.16 -5.14 -23.04
N GLY A 118 -4.37 -3.82 -23.20
CA GLY A 118 -4.90 -3.23 -24.42
C GLY A 118 -6.38 -3.55 -24.68
N LYS A 119 -7.13 -3.95 -23.66
CA LYS A 119 -8.56 -4.34 -23.73
C LYS A 119 -9.49 -3.32 -23.08
N ALA A 120 -8.97 -2.18 -22.64
CA ALA A 120 -9.75 -1.12 -22.01
C ALA A 120 -10.75 -0.51 -23.00
N LYS A 121 -11.89 -0.09 -22.46
CA LYS A 121 -12.91 0.70 -23.14
C LYS A 121 -12.91 2.12 -22.58
N GLU A 122 -13.66 3.02 -23.21
CA GLU A 122 -13.87 4.38 -22.67
C GLU A 122 -14.32 4.35 -21.19
N SER A 123 -15.30 3.49 -20.90
CA SER A 123 -15.83 3.29 -19.55
C SER A 123 -14.78 2.83 -18.53
N SER A 124 -13.66 2.23 -18.97
CA SER A 124 -12.56 1.86 -18.06
C SER A 124 -11.85 3.11 -17.55
N TYR A 125 -11.60 4.10 -18.41
CA TYR A 125 -10.94 5.35 -18.02
C TYR A 125 -11.88 6.23 -17.20
N GLU A 126 -13.14 6.36 -17.61
CA GLU A 126 -14.18 7.07 -16.85
C GLU A 126 -14.37 6.48 -15.44
N PHE A 127 -14.32 5.15 -15.31
CA PHE A 127 -14.40 4.49 -14.01
C PHE A 127 -13.24 4.90 -13.10
N LEU A 128 -12.01 4.90 -13.61
CA LEU A 128 -10.84 5.29 -12.82
C LEU A 128 -10.93 6.75 -12.40
N GLU A 129 -11.28 7.66 -13.30
CA GLU A 129 -11.44 9.08 -13.00
C GLU A 129 -12.50 9.32 -11.91
N LYS A 130 -13.69 8.74 -12.08
CA LYS A 130 -14.82 8.92 -11.14
C LYS A 130 -14.54 8.35 -9.75
N ASN A 131 -13.76 7.29 -9.66
CA ASN A 131 -13.50 6.59 -8.39
C ASN A 131 -12.14 6.94 -7.77
N ASN A 132 -11.34 7.78 -8.43
CA ASN A 132 -10.02 8.22 -7.98
C ASN A 132 -10.00 8.84 -6.56
N MET A 133 -11.10 9.46 -6.14
CA MET A 133 -11.24 10.09 -4.82
C MET A 133 -11.97 9.21 -3.79
N ASN A 134 -12.56 8.10 -4.23
CA ASN A 134 -13.38 7.23 -3.38
C ASN A 134 -12.58 6.06 -2.80
N LEU A 135 -11.29 5.98 -3.11
CA LEU A 135 -10.36 4.91 -2.76
C LEU A 135 -9.35 5.40 -1.71
#